data_AF-A0A930RYC2-F1
#
_entry.id   AF-A0A930RYC2-F1
#
_cell.length_a   1.000
_cell.length_b   1.000
_cell.length_c   1.000
_cell.angle_alpha   90.00
_cell.angle_beta   90.00
_cell.angle_gamma   90.00
#
_symmetry.space_group_name_H-M   'P 1'
#
loop_
_entity.id
_entity.type
_entity.pdbx_description
1 polymer ?
#
loop_
_entity_poly.entity_id
_entity_poly.type
_entity_poly.pdbx_seq_one_letter_code
_entity_poly.pdbx_strand_id
1 'polypeptide(L)'
;MYLIEPIRDGKYVKDGAVALAMQVYVQSNVFLDDDILFPYYCDPKVEIGKFQNTIAEVNEEYLKENNILVVRRDTGGGAVYVDSGAVNVCYLIQNNGIFGDFKRTYEPAIKALHELGATAVEQTGRNDLTIEGKKVSGAAMTISNGRVYGGF
;
A
#
# COMPACT_ATOMS: atom_id res chain seq x y z
N MET A 1 2.26 12.97 14.04
CA MET A 1 1.95 11.90 13.08
C MET A 1 0.88 11.02 13.71
N TYR A 2 -0.15 10.67 12.96
CA TYR A 2 -1.26 9.84 13.40
C TYR A 2 -1.15 8.43 12.83
N LEU A 3 -1.64 7.44 13.59
CA LEU A 3 -1.79 6.05 13.15
C LEU A 3 -3.28 5.73 13.11
N ILE A 4 -3.78 5.25 11.97
CA ILE A 4 -5.16 4.77 11.84
C ILE A 4 -5.11 3.30 11.45
N GLU A 5 -5.47 2.46 12.41
CA GLU A 5 -5.50 1.01 12.25
C GLU A 5 -6.89 0.53 11.80
N PRO A 6 -6.98 -0.55 11.01
CA PRO A 6 -8.26 -1.12 10.57
C PRO A 6 -8.91 -1.92 11.71
N ILE A 7 -9.33 -1.23 12.78
CA ILE A 7 -9.98 -1.82 13.95
C ILE A 7 -11.44 -1.35 14.01
N ARG A 8 -12.37 -2.30 14.16
CA ARG A 8 -13.80 -2.04 14.36
C ARG A 8 -14.25 -2.73 15.64
N ASP A 9 -14.79 -1.96 16.59
CA ASP A 9 -15.26 -2.46 17.89
C ASP A 9 -14.21 -3.30 18.64
N GLY A 10 -12.96 -2.84 18.62
CA GLY A 10 -11.82 -3.52 19.25
C GLY A 10 -11.31 -4.76 18.50
N LYS A 11 -11.82 -5.06 17.31
CA LYS A 11 -11.39 -6.20 16.48
C LYS A 11 -10.72 -5.74 15.20
N TYR A 12 -9.60 -6.38 14.88
CA TYR A 12 -8.88 -6.14 13.64
C TYR A 12 -9.69 -6.64 12.43
N VAL A 13 -9.79 -5.82 11.39
CA VAL A 13 -10.50 -6.11 10.15
C VAL A 13 -9.50 -6.63 9.10
N LYS A 14 -9.68 -7.88 8.67
CA LYS A 14 -8.82 -8.52 7.66
C LYS A 14 -9.31 -8.37 6.22
N ASP A 15 -10.46 -7.76 6.00
CA ASP A 15 -10.95 -7.51 4.64
C ASP A 15 -10.09 -6.43 3.96
N GLY A 16 -9.37 -6.83 2.91
CA GLY A 16 -8.46 -5.95 2.19
C GLY A 16 -9.14 -4.86 1.34
N ALA A 17 -10.44 -4.97 1.05
CA ALA A 17 -11.22 -3.89 0.45
C ALA A 17 -11.65 -2.86 1.50
N VAL A 18 -12.06 -3.32 2.69
CA VAL A 18 -12.38 -2.43 3.82
C VAL A 18 -11.14 -1.66 4.28
N ALA A 19 -9.98 -2.29 4.31
CA ALA A 19 -8.72 -1.63 4.65
C ALA A 19 -8.44 -0.42 3.74
N LEU A 20 -8.64 -0.57 2.42
CA LEU A 20 -8.50 0.56 1.47
C LEU A 20 -9.64 1.56 1.59
N ALA A 21 -10.89 1.10 1.73
CA ALA A 21 -12.05 1.98 1.86
C ALA A 21 -11.93 2.93 3.07
N MET A 22 -11.40 2.44 4.19
CA MET A 22 -11.09 3.26 5.36
C MET A 22 -10.12 4.40 5.01
N GLN A 23 -9.06 4.11 4.27
CA GLN A 23 -8.06 5.10 3.87
C GLN A 23 -8.66 6.16 2.93
N VAL A 24 -9.51 5.74 1.99
CA VAL A 24 -10.24 6.65 1.08
C VAL A 24 -11.24 7.51 1.83
N TYR A 25 -11.92 6.94 2.83
CA TYR A 25 -12.81 7.69 3.70
C TYR A 25 -12.04 8.77 4.48
N VAL A 26 -10.90 8.42 5.07
CA VAL A 26 -10.03 9.36 5.79
C VAL A 26 -9.57 10.51 4.89
N GLN A 27 -9.15 10.20 3.65
CA GLN A 27 -8.73 11.23 2.68
C GLN A 27 -9.80 12.31 2.44
N SER A 28 -11.08 11.95 2.50
CA SER A 28 -12.19 12.84 2.13
C SER A 28 -12.93 13.44 3.33
N ASN A 29 -12.82 12.84 4.52
CA ASN A 29 -13.70 13.15 5.66
C ASN A 29 -12.94 13.45 6.96
N VAL A 30 -11.63 13.20 7.02
CA VAL A 30 -10.84 13.34 8.25
C VAL A 30 -9.70 14.33 7.99
N PHE A 31 -9.80 15.51 8.60
CA PHE A 31 -8.90 16.65 8.37
C PHE A 31 -7.97 16.85 9.56
N LEU A 32 -6.92 16.04 9.63
CA LEU A 32 -5.88 16.15 10.66
C LEU A 32 -4.73 17.02 10.16
N ASP A 33 -4.06 17.67 11.12
CA ASP A 33 -2.99 18.66 10.91
C ASP A 33 -1.60 18.05 10.71
N ASP A 34 -1.49 16.72 10.73
CA ASP A 34 -0.24 15.99 10.64
C ASP A 34 -0.37 14.77 9.69
N ASP A 35 0.75 14.17 9.35
CA ASP A 35 0.89 12.97 8.52
C ASP A 35 0.19 11.77 9.16
N ILE A 36 -0.41 10.91 8.32
CA ILE A 36 -1.17 9.74 8.75
C ILE A 36 -0.56 8.47 8.14
N LEU A 37 -0.37 7.44 8.96
CA LEU A 37 -0.02 6.09 8.54
C LEU A 37 -1.19 5.12 8.70
N PHE A 38 -1.30 4.19 7.76
CA PHE A 38 -2.31 3.14 7.70
C PHE A 38 -1.64 1.77 7.51
N PRO A 39 -1.15 1.13 8.59
CA PRO A 39 -0.66 -0.23 8.50
C PRO A 39 -1.84 -1.18 8.27
N TYR A 40 -1.69 -2.14 7.36
CA TYR A 40 -2.63 -3.25 7.24
C TYR A 40 -1.98 -4.52 6.69
N TYR A 41 -2.38 -5.65 7.26
CA TYR A 41 -2.40 -6.95 6.63
C TYR A 41 -3.86 -7.38 6.39
N CYS A 42 -4.09 -8.26 5.42
CA CYS A 42 -5.44 -8.68 5.05
C CYS A 42 -5.49 -10.16 4.65
N ASP A 43 -6.70 -10.67 4.49
CA ASP A 43 -6.95 -11.96 3.84
C ASP A 43 -6.56 -11.88 2.34
N PRO A 44 -6.30 -13.03 1.67
CA PRO A 44 -5.85 -13.08 0.29
C PRO A 44 -6.67 -12.22 -0.68
N LYS A 45 -5.98 -11.36 -1.43
CA LYS A 45 -6.55 -10.58 -2.53
C LYS A 45 -5.52 -10.29 -3.62
N VAL A 46 -6.02 -10.00 -4.81
CA VAL A 46 -5.28 -9.25 -5.83
C VAL A 46 -5.66 -7.78 -5.73
N GLU A 47 -4.68 -6.92 -5.54
CA GLU A 47 -4.85 -5.47 -5.54
C GLU A 47 -4.33 -4.86 -6.84
N ILE A 48 -5.24 -4.27 -7.62
CA ILE A 48 -4.93 -3.69 -8.94
C ILE A 48 -4.87 -2.16 -8.87
N GLY A 49 -4.00 -1.56 -9.67
CA GLY A 49 -3.90 -0.11 -9.81
C GLY A 49 -5.13 0.49 -10.47
N LYS A 50 -5.40 1.76 -10.16
CA LYS A 50 -6.57 2.53 -10.62
C LYS A 50 -6.85 2.40 -12.11
N PHE A 51 -5.80 2.40 -12.94
CA PHE A 51 -5.91 2.45 -14.41
C PHE A 51 -5.76 1.09 -15.11
N GLN A 52 -5.64 -0.02 -14.38
CA GLN A 52 -5.44 -1.33 -14.98
C GLN A 52 -6.75 -1.98 -15.46
N ASN A 53 -6.67 -2.78 -16.52
CA ASN A 53 -7.76 -3.65 -16.95
C ASN A 53 -7.72 -4.95 -16.16
N THR A 54 -8.70 -5.18 -15.28
CA THR A 54 -8.74 -6.35 -14.40
C THR A 54 -8.57 -7.68 -15.14
N ILE A 55 -9.28 -7.86 -16.26
CA ILE A 55 -9.31 -9.14 -17.00
C ILE A 55 -7.92 -9.48 -17.56
N ALA A 56 -7.11 -8.47 -17.89
CA ALA A 56 -5.77 -8.67 -18.45
C ALA A 56 -4.71 -8.98 -17.39
N GLU A 57 -4.99 -8.72 -16.12
CA GLU A 57 -4.00 -8.76 -15.03
C GLU A 57 -4.16 -9.99 -14.14
N VAL A 58 -5.29 -10.68 -14.21
CA VAL A 58 -5.64 -11.74 -13.26
C VAL A 58 -6.00 -13.04 -13.96
N ASN A 59 -5.70 -14.15 -13.29
CA ASN A 59 -6.29 -15.44 -13.63
C ASN A 59 -7.65 -15.57 -12.93
N GLU A 60 -8.73 -15.15 -13.61
CA GLU A 60 -10.08 -15.09 -13.04
C GLU A 60 -10.57 -16.46 -12.53
N GLU A 61 -10.26 -17.54 -13.24
CA GLU A 61 -10.65 -18.90 -12.86
C GLU A 61 -10.03 -19.29 -11.52
N TYR A 62 -8.71 -19.10 -11.38
CA TYR A 62 -8.01 -19.37 -10.12
C TYR A 62 -8.53 -18.54 -8.95
N LEU A 63 -8.82 -17.25 -9.18
CA LEU A 63 -9.36 -16.39 -8.12
C LEU A 63 -10.74 -16.84 -7.65
N LYS A 64 -11.63 -17.25 -8.59
CA LYS A 64 -12.96 -17.78 -8.25
C LYS A 64 -12.87 -19.08 -7.49
N GLU A 65 -12.05 -20.02 -7.93
CA GLU A 65 -11.87 -21.33 -7.27
C GLU A 65 -11.34 -21.20 -5.85
N ASN A 66 -10.50 -20.20 -5.59
CA ASN A 66 -9.86 -19.99 -4.29
C ASN A 66 -10.54 -18.90 -3.44
N ASN A 67 -11.68 -18.35 -3.87
CA ASN A 67 -12.39 -17.25 -3.20
C ASN A 67 -11.49 -16.03 -2.89
N ILE A 68 -10.59 -15.67 -3.82
CA ILE A 68 -9.66 -14.55 -3.68
C ILE A 68 -10.29 -13.30 -4.30
N LEU A 69 -10.33 -12.21 -3.54
CA LEU A 69 -10.93 -10.95 -4.00
C LEU A 69 -10.02 -10.22 -4.99
N VAL A 70 -10.63 -9.47 -5.92
CA VAL A 70 -9.93 -8.42 -6.67
C VAL A 70 -10.36 -7.07 -6.14
N VAL A 71 -9.41 -6.24 -5.75
CA VAL A 71 -9.65 -4.90 -5.19
C VAL A 71 -8.89 -3.87 -5.98
N ARG A 72 -9.56 -2.80 -6.43
CA ARG A 72 -8.93 -1.68 -7.12
C ARG A 72 -8.57 -0.58 -6.13
N ARG A 73 -7.31 -0.13 -6.12
CA ARG A 73 -6.85 1.00 -5.30
C ARG A 73 -6.91 2.32 -6.07
N ASP A 74 -6.84 3.44 -5.34
CA ASP A 74 -6.93 4.79 -5.91
C ASP A 74 -5.62 5.34 -6.50
N THR A 75 -4.50 4.69 -6.24
CA THR A 75 -3.21 5.00 -6.86
C THR A 75 -3.04 4.25 -8.18
N GLY A 76 -2.14 4.72 -9.04
CA GLY A 76 -1.70 3.97 -10.23
C GLY A 76 -0.84 2.74 -9.88
N GLY A 77 0.06 2.38 -10.80
CA GLY A 77 0.94 1.21 -10.65
C GLY A 77 0.29 -0.10 -11.12
N GLY A 78 0.98 -1.22 -10.85
CA GLY A 78 0.61 -2.56 -11.33
C GLY A 78 -0.27 -3.36 -10.38
N ALA A 79 -0.48 -4.63 -10.70
CA ALA A 79 -1.23 -5.58 -9.87
C ALA A 79 -0.29 -6.26 -8.88
N VAL A 80 -0.74 -6.46 -7.64
CA VAL A 80 -0.01 -7.19 -6.61
C VAL A 80 -0.93 -8.19 -5.93
N TYR A 81 -0.39 -9.32 -5.51
CA TYR A 81 -1.10 -10.25 -4.62
C TYR A 81 -0.70 -9.95 -3.18
N VAL A 82 -1.69 -9.91 -2.28
CA VAL A 82 -1.52 -9.56 -0.87
C VAL A 82 -2.26 -10.58 -0.02
N ASP A 83 -1.62 -11.08 1.02
CA ASP A 83 -2.22 -11.94 2.03
C ASP A 83 -1.67 -11.62 3.42
N SER A 84 -1.96 -12.47 4.41
CA SER A 84 -1.54 -12.26 5.80
C SER A 84 -0.03 -12.40 6.03
N GLY A 85 0.73 -12.86 5.04
CA GLY A 85 2.19 -12.87 5.06
C GLY A 85 2.80 -11.52 4.68
N ALA A 86 2.01 -10.60 4.14
CA ALA A 86 2.44 -9.25 3.77
C ALA A 86 1.87 -8.20 4.75
N VAL A 87 2.75 -7.30 5.20
CA VAL A 87 2.35 -6.07 5.90
C VAL A 87 2.54 -4.90 4.93
N ASN A 88 1.47 -4.19 4.65
CA ASN A 88 1.47 -3.03 3.78
C ASN A 88 1.34 -1.78 4.65
N VAL A 89 2.00 -0.69 4.25
CA VAL A 89 1.87 0.59 4.94
C VAL A 89 1.48 1.64 3.93
N CYS A 90 0.25 2.12 4.03
CA CYS A 90 -0.20 3.29 3.30
C CYS A 90 0.01 4.55 4.14
N TYR A 91 0.04 5.70 3.48
CA TYR A 91 0.30 6.98 4.09
C TYR A 91 -0.49 8.10 3.41
N LEU A 92 -0.87 9.10 4.19
CA LEU A 92 -1.38 10.38 3.70
C LEU A 92 -0.51 11.48 4.29
N ILE A 93 0.34 12.07 3.45
CA ILE A 93 1.40 12.98 3.89
C ILE A 93 1.36 14.33 3.18
N GLN A 94 2.00 15.34 3.77
CA GLN A 94 2.10 16.66 3.14
C GLN A 94 2.83 16.61 1.79
N ASN A 95 2.32 17.31 0.79
CA ASN A 95 2.97 17.42 -0.51
C ASN A 95 4.03 18.53 -0.52
N ASN A 96 5.19 18.25 0.08
CA ASN A 96 6.35 19.14 0.10
C ASN A 96 7.32 18.85 -1.07
N GLY A 97 6.78 18.52 -2.24
CA GLY A 97 7.55 18.07 -3.41
C GLY A 97 7.90 16.58 -3.40
N ILE A 98 7.35 15.79 -2.46
CA ILE A 98 7.62 14.35 -2.36
C ILE A 98 6.84 13.50 -3.38
N PHE A 99 5.83 14.08 -4.06
CA PHE A 99 5.04 13.34 -5.04
C PHE A 99 5.90 12.85 -6.21
N GLY A 100 5.93 11.53 -6.41
CA GLY A 100 6.73 10.84 -7.42
C GLY A 100 8.15 10.48 -6.98
N ASP A 101 8.61 10.99 -5.83
CA ASP A 101 9.94 10.69 -5.28
C ASP A 101 9.89 9.46 -4.37
N PHE A 102 9.81 8.29 -5.01
CA PHE A 102 9.78 7.02 -4.28
C PHE A 102 11.05 6.78 -3.44
N LYS A 103 12.20 7.35 -3.84
CA LYS A 103 13.44 7.22 -3.08
C LYS A 103 13.28 7.86 -1.71
N ARG A 104 12.77 9.09 -1.69
CA ARG A 104 12.51 9.82 -0.45
C ARG A 104 11.39 9.20 0.38
N THR A 105 10.33 8.65 -0.23
CA THR A 105 9.26 7.98 0.54
C THR A 105 9.68 6.65 1.14
N TYR A 106 10.58 5.90 0.49
CA TYR A 106 11.07 4.63 1.00
C TYR A 106 12.20 4.76 2.02
N GLU A 107 12.91 5.88 2.09
CA GLU A 107 14.05 6.06 2.98
C GLU A 107 13.77 5.63 4.44
N PRO A 108 12.64 6.02 5.07
CA PRO A 108 12.31 5.56 6.42
C PRO A 108 12.08 4.05 6.51
N ALA A 109 11.45 3.45 5.48
CA ALA A 109 11.18 2.02 5.44
C ALA A 109 12.46 1.20 5.25
N ILE A 110 13.36 1.63 4.36
CA ILE A 110 14.67 0.99 4.17
C ILE A 110 15.49 1.05 5.46
N LYS A 111 15.53 2.22 6.12
CA LYS A 111 16.21 2.36 7.42
C LYS A 111 15.64 1.40 8.46
N ALA A 112 14.32 1.33 8.60
CA ALA A 112 13.68 0.41 9.54
C ALA A 112 13.99 -1.06 9.19
N LEU A 113 13.94 -1.44 7.92
CA LEU A 113 14.28 -2.79 7.46
C LEU A 113 15.75 -3.15 7.76
N HIS A 114 16.67 -2.21 7.57
CA HIS A 114 18.09 -2.39 7.92
C HIS A 114 18.29 -2.57 9.43
N GLU A 115 17.61 -1.77 10.25
CA GLU A 115 17.63 -1.88 11.71
C GLU A 115 17.05 -3.23 12.19
N LEU A 116 16.08 -3.79 11.45
CA LEU A 116 15.52 -5.12 11.69
C LEU A 116 16.37 -6.27 11.12
N GLY A 117 17.52 -5.97 10.52
CA GLY A 117 18.50 -6.96 10.04
C GLY A 117 18.46 -7.25 8.54
N ALA A 118 17.52 -6.69 7.78
CA ALA A 118 17.44 -6.84 6.33
C ALA A 118 18.36 -5.83 5.61
N THR A 119 19.66 -5.84 5.93
CA THR A 119 20.64 -4.83 5.47
C THR A 119 20.91 -4.84 3.97
N ALA A 120 20.52 -5.90 3.25
CA ALA A 120 20.65 -6.02 1.80
C ALA A 120 19.48 -5.41 1.02
N VAL A 121 18.48 -4.83 1.70
CA VAL A 121 17.36 -4.14 1.04
C VAL A 121 17.86 -2.88 0.34
N GLU A 122 17.56 -2.78 -0.94
CA GLU A 122 17.84 -1.59 -1.76
C GLU A 122 16.66 -1.22 -2.65
N GLN A 123 16.55 0.06 -2.98
CA GLN A 123 15.61 0.51 -3.99
C GLN A 123 16.16 0.25 -5.39
N THR A 124 15.31 -0.28 -6.26
CA THR A 124 15.62 -0.51 -7.67
C THR A 124 14.50 0.00 -8.57
N GLY A 125 14.85 0.26 -9.83
CA GLY A 125 13.89 0.76 -10.81
C GLY A 125 13.25 2.09 -10.37
N ARG A 126 11.93 2.18 -10.51
CA ARG A 126 11.19 3.41 -10.21
C ARG A 126 10.62 3.44 -8.79
N ASN A 127 10.11 2.31 -8.31
CA ASN A 127 9.21 2.27 -7.15
C ASN A 127 9.28 0.93 -6.37
N ASP A 128 10.35 0.16 -6.54
CA ASP A 128 10.46 -1.18 -5.97
C ASP A 128 11.62 -1.28 -4.98
N LEU A 129 11.46 -2.10 -3.95
CA LEU A 129 12.57 -2.58 -3.12
C LEU A 129 12.92 -4.02 -3.50
N THR A 130 14.20 -4.35 -3.44
CA THR A 130 14.70 -5.70 -3.71
C THR A 130 15.72 -6.16 -2.68
N ILE A 131 15.89 -7.46 -2.56
CA ILE A 131 17.02 -8.13 -1.91
C ILE A 131 17.62 -9.08 -2.95
N GLU A 132 18.90 -8.93 -3.28
CA GLU A 132 19.59 -9.75 -4.28
C GLU A 132 18.84 -9.78 -5.64
N GLY A 133 18.30 -8.64 -6.05
CA GLY A 133 17.52 -8.50 -7.29
C GLY A 133 16.12 -9.10 -7.26
N LYS A 134 15.67 -9.68 -6.14
CA LYS A 134 14.31 -10.21 -5.95
C LYS A 134 13.46 -9.16 -5.26
N LYS A 135 12.32 -8.82 -5.86
CA LYS A 135 11.40 -7.80 -5.34
C LYS A 135 10.82 -8.21 -3.98
N VAL A 136 10.82 -7.28 -3.03
CA VAL A 136 10.26 -7.46 -1.67
C VAL A 136 9.21 -6.42 -1.30
N SER A 137 9.13 -5.29 -2.00
CA SER A 137 8.08 -4.29 -1.84
C SER A 137 7.90 -3.50 -3.15
N GLY A 138 6.71 -2.96 -3.37
CA GLY A 138 6.38 -2.12 -4.51
C GLY A 138 5.47 -0.97 -4.08
N ALA A 139 5.79 0.24 -4.53
CA ALA A 139 5.09 1.43 -4.07
C ALA A 139 4.17 2.03 -5.13
N ALA A 140 3.11 2.68 -4.69
CA ALA A 140 2.27 3.51 -5.54
C ALA A 140 1.85 4.78 -4.79
N MET A 141 1.61 5.87 -5.54
CA MET A 141 1.09 7.11 -4.95
C MET A 141 0.24 7.91 -5.92
N THR A 142 -0.59 8.79 -5.37
CA THR A 142 -1.41 9.79 -6.05
C THR A 142 -1.50 11.04 -5.20
N ILE A 143 -1.91 12.15 -5.79
CA ILE A 143 -2.34 13.33 -5.03
C ILE A 143 -3.82 13.17 -4.69
N SER A 144 -4.17 13.46 -3.43
CA SER A 144 -5.54 13.44 -2.92
C SER A 144 -5.71 14.64 -1.98
N ASN A 145 -6.61 15.56 -2.30
CA ASN A 145 -6.90 16.77 -1.51
C ASN A 145 -5.64 17.56 -1.09
N GLY A 146 -4.69 17.74 -2.03
CA GLY A 146 -3.45 18.48 -1.79
C GLY A 146 -2.36 17.71 -1.02
N ARG A 147 -2.67 16.49 -0.55
CA ARG A 147 -1.74 15.58 0.13
C ARG A 147 -1.30 14.46 -0.80
N VAL A 148 -0.21 13.79 -0.46
CA VAL A 148 0.25 12.57 -1.16
C VAL A 148 -0.36 11.37 -0.45
N TYR A 149 -1.22 10.65 -1.16
CA TYR A 149 -1.70 9.33 -0.74
C TYR A 149 -0.86 8.27 -1.44
N GLY A 150 -0.21 7.40 -0.68
CA GLY A 150 0.58 6.31 -1.25
C GLY A 150 0.70 5.13 -0.31
N GLY A 151 1.45 4.13 -0.72
CA GLY A 151 1.77 2.97 0.11
C GLY A 151 2.78 2.06 -0.56
N PHE A 152 3.31 1.14 0.24
CA PHE A 152 4.31 0.13 -0.13
C PHE A 152 4.17 -1.16 0.67
#